data_AF-A0A6H9SDD5-F1
#
_entry.id   AF-A0A6H9SDD5-F1
#
_cell.length_a   1.000
_cell.length_b   1.000
_cell.length_c   1.000
_cell.angle_alpha   90.00
_cell.angle_beta   90.00
_cell.angle_gamma   90.00
#
_symmetry.space_group_name_H-M   'P 1'
#
loop_
_entity.id
_entity.type
_entity.pdbx_description
1 polymer ?
#
loop_
_entity_poly.entity_id
_entity_poly.type
_entity_poly.pdbx_seq_one_letter_code
_entity_poly.pdbx_strand_id
1 'polypeptide(L)'
;LWYKDAVIYQVHVKSYFDSNNDGIGDFPGLIEKLDYIADLGVNTIWLLPFYPSPRRDDGYDIAEYRGVSPDYGTMADARRFIAEAHKRNLRVITELVINHTSDQHPWFQRARKAKPGSKARDFYVWSDDDHKYDGTRIIFLDTEKSNWTWDPVAGQYFWHRFYSHQPDLNF
;
A
#
# COMPACT_ATOMS: atom_id res chain seq x y z
N LEU A 1 -4.87 -24.72 14.31
CA LEU A 1 -4.55 -23.95 13.08
C LEU A 1 -3.73 -22.77 13.53
N TRP A 2 -2.54 -22.52 12.97
CA TRP A 2 -1.59 -21.54 13.52
C TRP A 2 -2.19 -20.14 13.72
N TYR A 3 -3.05 -19.67 12.80
CA TYR A 3 -3.63 -18.35 12.83
C TYR A 3 -4.63 -18.13 13.98
N LYS A 4 -5.15 -19.20 14.61
CA LYS A 4 -6.04 -19.10 15.77
C LYS A 4 -5.31 -18.72 17.05
N ASP A 5 -4.01 -19.02 17.10
CA ASP A 5 -3.13 -18.78 18.24
C ASP A 5 -2.07 -17.71 17.89
N ALA A 6 -2.31 -16.91 16.85
CA ALA A 6 -1.37 -15.92 16.38
C ALA A 6 -1.26 -14.75 17.37
N VAL A 7 -0.04 -14.48 17.81
CA VAL A 7 0.32 -13.25 18.52
C VAL A 7 1.15 -12.43 17.55
N ILE A 8 0.56 -11.33 17.08
CA ILE A 8 1.04 -10.57 15.93
C ILE A 8 1.80 -9.34 16.41
N TYR A 9 3.01 -9.16 15.87
CA TYR A 9 3.80 -7.94 16.00
C TYR A 9 3.75 -7.15 14.68
N GLN A 10 3.07 -6.00 14.69
CA GLN A 10 2.99 -5.14 13.52
C GLN A 10 4.26 -4.29 13.41
N VAL A 11 4.83 -4.20 12.21
CA VAL A 11 6.07 -3.48 11.94
C VAL A 11 5.96 -2.62 10.70
N HIS A 12 6.42 -1.38 10.83
CA HIS A 12 6.68 -0.48 9.71
C HIS A 12 8.18 -0.49 9.40
N VAL A 13 8.59 -0.98 8.23
CA VAL A 13 10.02 -1.11 7.86
C VAL A 13 10.74 0.23 8.00
N LYS A 14 10.20 1.29 7.38
CA LYS A 14 10.66 2.69 7.44
C LYS A 14 11.10 3.21 8.81
N SER A 15 10.41 2.84 9.89
CA SER A 15 10.64 3.43 11.22
C SER A 15 11.25 2.46 12.22
N TYR A 16 11.60 1.25 11.81
CA TYR A 16 12.03 0.21 12.75
C TYR A 16 13.53 0.24 13.03
N PHE A 17 14.37 0.05 12.02
CA PHE A 17 15.83 0.09 12.18
C PHE A 17 16.52 0.36 10.85
N ASP A 18 17.33 1.43 10.81
CA ASP A 18 18.16 1.83 9.68
C ASP A 18 19.53 1.15 9.78
N SER A 19 19.88 0.36 8.76
CA SER A 19 21.16 -0.38 8.71
C SER A 19 22.25 0.32 7.90
N ASN A 20 21.89 1.32 7.10
CA ASN A 20 22.76 1.93 6.11
C ASN A 20 23.07 3.42 6.40
N ASN A 21 22.44 4.00 7.43
CA ASN A 21 22.53 5.39 7.88
C ASN A 21 21.98 6.45 6.91
N ASP A 22 20.95 6.11 6.12
CA ASP A 22 20.23 7.07 5.27
C ASP A 22 19.04 7.76 5.97
N GLY A 23 18.74 7.37 7.21
CA GLY A 23 17.65 7.89 8.03
C GLY A 23 16.33 7.12 7.87
N ILE A 24 16.30 6.04 7.10
CA ILE A 24 15.11 5.22 6.84
C ILE A 24 15.41 3.76 7.21
N GLY A 25 14.48 3.13 7.92
CA GLY A 25 14.58 1.72 8.23
C GLY A 25 14.40 0.83 7.00
N ASP A 26 15.15 -0.27 6.95
CA ASP A 26 15.26 -1.15 5.79
C ASP A 26 15.17 -2.65 6.17
N PHE A 27 15.05 -3.53 5.17
CA PHE A 27 14.96 -4.98 5.43
C PHE A 27 16.21 -5.56 6.09
N PRO A 28 17.45 -5.20 5.71
CA PRO A 28 18.65 -5.65 6.44
C PRO A 28 18.60 -5.26 7.91
N GLY A 29 18.21 -4.03 8.23
CA GLY A 29 18.06 -3.58 9.61
C GLY A 29 16.96 -4.31 10.37
N LEU A 30 15.83 -4.59 9.72
CA LEU A 30 14.78 -5.41 10.32
C LEU A 30 15.25 -6.85 10.60
N ILE A 31 16.07 -7.44 9.72
CA ILE A 31 16.69 -8.76 9.95
C ILE A 31 17.54 -8.75 11.24
N GLU A 32 18.33 -7.69 11.48
CA GLU A 32 19.16 -7.57 12.69
C GLU A 32 18.36 -7.57 13.99
N LYS A 33 17.06 -7.27 13.92
CA LYS A 33 16.17 -7.19 15.08
C LYS A 33 15.21 -8.36 15.21
N LEU A 34 15.31 -9.37 14.34
CA LEU A 34 14.45 -10.55 14.40
C LEU A 34 14.58 -11.35 15.70
N ASP A 35 15.79 -11.41 16.28
CA ASP A 35 16.00 -12.07 17.58
C ASP A 35 15.23 -11.36 18.69
N TYR A 36 15.31 -10.03 18.74
CA TYR A 36 14.52 -9.22 19.67
C TYR A 36 13.01 -9.45 19.48
N ILE A 37 12.52 -9.45 18.24
CA ILE A 37 11.09 -9.70 17.98
C ILE A 37 10.68 -11.09 18.48
N ALA A 38 11.49 -12.12 18.22
CA ALA A 38 11.22 -13.47 18.70
C ALA A 38 11.21 -13.54 20.25
N ASP A 39 12.13 -12.85 20.92
CA ASP A 39 12.25 -12.82 22.38
C ASP A 39 11.04 -12.18 23.07
N LEU A 40 10.28 -11.32 22.38
CA LEU A 40 9.00 -10.80 22.88
C LEU A 40 7.91 -11.89 23.01
N GLY A 41 8.16 -13.10 22.49
CA GLY A 41 7.22 -14.23 22.55
C GLY A 41 6.11 -14.17 21.49
N VAL A 42 6.24 -13.28 20.49
CA VAL A 42 5.31 -13.25 19.35
C VAL A 42 5.62 -14.39 18.37
N ASN A 43 4.64 -14.76 17.55
CA ASN A 43 4.82 -15.84 16.57
C ASN A 43 4.54 -15.41 15.12
N THR A 44 4.11 -14.17 14.90
CA THR A 44 3.78 -13.63 13.59
C THR A 44 4.20 -12.18 13.49
N ILE A 45 4.87 -11.81 12.40
CA ILE A 45 5.14 -10.43 12.03
C ILE A 45 4.12 -10.00 10.97
N TRP A 46 3.50 -8.84 11.17
CA TRP A 46 2.68 -8.17 10.17
C TRP A 46 3.41 -6.95 9.63
N LEU A 47 3.83 -7.03 8.37
CA LEU A 47 4.45 -5.92 7.66
C LEU A 47 3.37 -4.95 7.15
N LEU A 48 3.51 -3.68 7.55
CA LEU A 48 2.89 -2.54 6.89
C LEU A 48 3.44 -2.38 5.45
N PRO A 49 2.81 -1.59 4.58
CA PRO A 49 3.15 -1.56 3.16
C PRO A 49 4.63 -1.24 2.90
N PHE A 50 5.31 -2.12 2.15
CA PHE A 50 6.71 -1.96 1.74
C PHE A 50 6.89 -1.86 0.23
N TYR A 51 5.79 -1.73 -0.51
CA TYR A 51 5.75 -1.66 -1.96
C TYR A 51 6.26 -0.30 -2.48
N PRO A 52 6.70 -0.20 -3.74
CA PRO A 52 6.91 1.08 -4.38
C PRO A 52 5.64 1.95 -4.33
N SER A 53 5.80 3.15 -3.80
CA SER A 53 4.74 4.10 -3.54
C SER A 53 5.30 5.53 -3.60
N PRO A 54 4.52 6.54 -4.02
CA PRO A 54 4.89 7.94 -3.86
C PRO A 54 4.92 8.40 -2.40
N ARG A 55 4.41 7.57 -1.48
CA ARG A 55 4.36 7.76 -0.02
C ARG A 55 3.60 9.02 0.39
N ARG A 56 2.52 9.32 -0.33
CA ARG A 56 1.60 10.40 0.04
C ARG A 56 0.58 9.92 1.08
N ASP A 57 0.52 8.61 1.33
CA ASP A 57 -0.19 7.97 2.44
C ASP A 57 0.68 6.89 3.10
N ASP A 58 1.94 7.22 3.41
CA ASP A 58 2.92 6.34 4.08
C ASP A 58 3.05 4.91 3.50
N GLY A 59 2.85 4.78 2.18
CA GLY A 59 2.98 3.52 1.46
C GLY A 59 1.66 2.82 1.13
N TYR A 60 0.52 3.32 1.60
CA TYR A 60 -0.81 2.81 1.23
C TYR A 60 -1.25 3.26 -0.18
N ASP A 61 -0.66 4.32 -0.73
CA ASP A 61 -0.80 4.70 -2.13
C ASP A 61 0.15 3.89 -3.04
N ILE A 62 -0.22 2.64 -3.34
CA ILE A 62 0.63 1.67 -4.08
C ILE A 62 0.80 2.06 -5.55
N ALA A 63 2.05 2.17 -6.02
CA ALA A 63 2.38 2.41 -7.44
C ALA A 63 2.82 1.15 -8.20
N GLU A 64 3.29 0.10 -7.51
CA GLU A 64 3.62 -1.21 -8.09
C GLU A 64 3.45 -2.33 -7.06
N TYR A 65 2.61 -3.31 -7.33
CA TYR A 65 2.28 -4.39 -6.39
C TYR A 65 3.33 -5.51 -6.28
N ARG A 66 4.23 -5.63 -7.27
CA ARG A 66 5.20 -6.74 -7.34
C ARG A 66 6.61 -6.35 -6.94
N GLY A 67 6.82 -5.10 -6.56
CA GLY A 67 8.12 -4.58 -6.16
C GLY A 67 8.30 -4.49 -4.65
N VAL A 68 9.51 -4.10 -4.26
CA VAL A 68 9.85 -3.55 -2.94
C VAL A 68 10.27 -2.11 -3.15
N SER A 69 9.86 -1.20 -2.28
CA SER A 69 10.30 0.21 -2.33
C SER A 69 11.83 0.26 -2.23
N PRO A 70 12.52 1.01 -3.12
CA PRO A 70 13.98 1.09 -3.09
C PRO A 70 14.53 1.60 -1.76
N ASP A 71 13.77 2.43 -1.05
CA ASP A 71 14.09 2.94 0.30
C ASP A 71 14.21 1.82 1.35
N TYR A 72 13.60 0.64 1.12
CA TYR A 72 13.61 -0.47 2.09
C TYR A 72 14.56 -1.60 1.67
N GLY A 73 15.25 -1.45 0.53
CA GLY A 73 16.13 -2.45 -0.07
C GLY A 73 15.51 -3.12 -1.29
N THR A 74 15.85 -4.39 -1.50
CA THR A 74 15.49 -5.13 -2.71
C THR A 74 14.51 -6.28 -2.45
N MET A 75 13.95 -6.83 -3.52
CA MET A 75 13.19 -8.08 -3.43
C MET A 75 14.03 -9.25 -2.90
N ALA A 76 15.36 -9.23 -3.07
CA ALA A 76 16.24 -10.23 -2.47
C ALA A 76 16.31 -10.07 -0.94
N ASP A 77 16.35 -8.83 -0.45
CA ASP A 77 16.34 -8.53 0.99
C ASP A 77 15.03 -8.94 1.66
N ALA A 78 13.89 -8.64 1.03
CA ALA A 78 12.58 -9.10 1.52
C ALA A 78 12.49 -10.64 1.59
N ARG A 79 12.99 -11.35 0.56
CA ARG A 79 13.06 -12.83 0.59
C ARG A 79 13.98 -13.34 1.71
N ARG A 80 15.12 -12.68 1.91
CA ARG A 80 16.06 -13.01 2.99
C ARG A 80 15.40 -12.79 4.35
N PHE A 81 14.68 -11.68 4.54
CA PHE A 81 13.93 -11.39 5.75
C PHE A 81 12.92 -12.50 6.07
N ILE A 82 12.11 -12.91 5.10
CA ILE A 82 11.13 -13.99 5.27
C ILE A 82 11.83 -15.31 5.67
N ALA A 83 12.95 -15.65 5.03
CA ALA A 83 13.71 -16.84 5.36
C ALA A 83 14.30 -16.78 6.79
N GLU A 84 14.84 -15.63 7.20
CA GLU A 84 15.39 -15.42 8.54
C GLU A 84 14.31 -15.42 9.63
N ALA A 85 13.13 -14.87 9.35
CA ALA A 85 11.97 -14.93 10.24
C ALA A 85 11.51 -16.39 10.43
N HIS A 86 11.41 -17.15 9.34
CA HIS A 86 11.03 -18.57 9.40
C HIS A 86 12.01 -19.42 10.21
N LYS A 87 13.32 -19.14 10.17
CA LYS A 87 14.32 -19.83 11.02
C LYS A 87 14.05 -19.65 12.52
N ARG A 88 13.36 -18.58 12.90
CA ARG A 88 12.96 -18.24 14.28
C ARG A 88 11.53 -18.66 14.59
N ASN A 89 10.91 -19.47 13.74
CA ASN A 89 9.51 -19.88 13.82
C ASN A 89 8.50 -18.72 13.76
N LEU A 90 8.93 -17.55 13.27
CA LEU A 90 8.04 -16.41 13.04
C LEU A 90 7.35 -16.58 11.69
N ARG A 91 6.02 -16.43 11.65
CA ARG A 91 5.26 -16.27 10.41
C ARG A 91 5.38 -14.83 9.92
N VAL A 92 5.27 -14.62 8.61
CA VAL A 92 5.22 -13.27 8.02
C VAL A 92 3.92 -13.12 7.25
N ILE A 93 3.16 -12.07 7.58
CA ILE A 93 2.01 -11.60 6.81
C ILE A 93 2.26 -10.15 6.39
N THR A 94 1.57 -9.70 5.35
CA THR A 94 1.69 -8.34 4.81
C THR A 94 0.33 -7.77 4.48
N GLU A 95 0.25 -6.45 4.48
CA GLU A 95 -0.87 -5.71 3.90
C GLU A 95 -1.08 -6.07 2.42
N LEU A 96 -2.36 -6.08 2.00
CA LEU A 96 -2.76 -6.18 0.60
C LEU A 96 -3.79 -5.09 0.30
N VAL A 97 -3.30 -3.92 -0.15
CA VAL A 97 -4.14 -2.75 -0.43
C VAL A 97 -4.72 -2.86 -1.84
N ILE A 98 -5.92 -3.42 -1.95
CA ILE A 98 -6.56 -3.67 -3.25
C ILE A 98 -7.82 -2.85 -3.49
N ASN A 99 -8.25 -1.98 -2.56
CA ASN A 99 -9.39 -1.09 -2.82
C ASN A 99 -9.04 0.00 -3.85
N HIS A 100 -7.82 0.53 -3.78
CA HIS A 100 -7.33 1.63 -4.59
C HIS A 100 -5.86 1.41 -4.95
N THR A 101 -5.38 2.19 -5.92
CA THR A 101 -3.94 2.32 -6.22
C THR A 101 -3.52 3.78 -6.02
N SER A 102 -2.23 4.09 -6.12
CA SER A 102 -1.78 5.47 -6.38
C SER A 102 -2.29 5.95 -7.76
N ASP A 103 -2.51 7.26 -7.90
CA ASP A 103 -2.69 7.93 -9.19
C ASP A 103 -1.46 7.79 -10.12
N GLN A 104 -0.28 7.50 -9.58
CA GLN A 104 0.93 7.21 -10.36
C GLN A 104 0.98 5.76 -10.84
N HIS A 105 0.09 4.88 -10.36
CA HIS A 105 0.08 3.47 -10.79
C HIS A 105 -0.12 3.37 -12.31
N PRO A 106 0.62 2.50 -13.03
CA PRO A 106 0.49 2.35 -14.49
C PRO A 106 -0.92 2.06 -14.97
N TRP A 107 -1.75 1.46 -14.11
CA TRP A 107 -3.16 1.21 -14.40
C TRP A 107 -3.97 2.51 -14.49
N PHE A 108 -3.85 3.41 -13.52
CA PHE A 108 -4.57 4.69 -13.54
C PHE A 108 -4.09 5.57 -14.69
N GLN A 109 -2.77 5.62 -14.91
CA GLN A 109 -2.17 6.36 -16.02
C GLN A 109 -2.67 5.88 -17.39
N ARG A 110 -2.93 4.58 -17.53
CA ARG A 110 -3.56 4.01 -18.72
C ARG A 110 -5.05 4.32 -18.77
N ALA A 111 -5.77 4.16 -17.65
CA ALA A 111 -7.21 4.39 -17.57
C ALA A 111 -7.60 5.82 -17.95
N ARG A 112 -6.92 6.82 -17.38
CA ARG A 112 -7.22 8.24 -17.64
C ARG A 112 -7.05 8.67 -19.10
N LYS A 113 -6.22 7.95 -19.87
CA LYS A 113 -5.99 8.18 -21.31
C LYS A 113 -6.83 7.27 -22.21
N ALA A 114 -7.51 6.26 -21.65
CA ALA A 114 -8.25 5.29 -22.43
C ALA A 114 -9.61 5.83 -22.86
N LYS A 115 -10.17 5.31 -23.96
CA LYS A 115 -11.52 5.71 -24.41
C LYS A 115 -12.58 5.32 -23.36
N PRO A 116 -13.62 6.15 -23.14
CA PRO A 116 -14.79 5.77 -22.33
C PRO A 116 -15.36 4.41 -22.74
N GLY A 117 -15.72 3.58 -21.75
CA GLY A 117 -16.26 2.22 -21.96
C GLY A 117 -15.26 1.15 -22.40
N SER A 118 -13.96 1.45 -22.36
CA SER A 118 -12.92 0.44 -22.62
C SER A 118 -12.51 -0.28 -21.33
N LYS A 119 -12.08 -1.54 -21.44
CA LYS A 119 -11.59 -2.32 -20.27
C LYS A 119 -10.50 -1.60 -19.46
N ALA A 120 -9.66 -0.81 -20.13
CA ALA A 120 -8.62 -0.05 -19.46
C ALA A 120 -9.19 1.16 -18.70
N ARG A 121 -10.23 1.82 -19.23
CA ARG A 121 -10.97 2.88 -18.55
C ARG A 121 -11.71 2.32 -17.33
N ASP A 122 -12.42 1.21 -17.54
CA ASP A 122 -13.30 0.57 -16.55
C ASP A 122 -12.56 -0.08 -15.37
N PHE A 123 -11.22 0.00 -15.35
CA PHE A 123 -10.41 -0.45 -14.20
C PHE A 123 -10.61 0.44 -12.96
N TYR A 124 -11.08 1.67 -13.16
CA TYR A 124 -11.41 2.65 -12.13
C TYR A 124 -12.83 3.15 -12.32
N VAL A 125 -13.38 3.77 -11.28
CA VAL A 125 -14.75 4.30 -11.31
C VAL A 125 -14.73 5.74 -11.80
N TRP A 126 -15.48 6.01 -12.87
CA TRP A 126 -15.59 7.33 -13.50
C TRP A 126 -17.04 7.83 -13.50
N SER A 127 -17.21 9.16 -13.55
CA SER A 127 -18.51 9.82 -13.64
C SER A 127 -18.40 11.18 -14.34
N ASP A 128 -19.47 11.62 -15.00
CA ASP A 128 -19.54 12.95 -15.63
C ASP A 128 -19.82 14.07 -14.60
N ASP A 129 -20.43 13.71 -13.47
CA ASP A 129 -20.67 14.57 -12.29
C ASP A 129 -20.13 13.91 -11.00
N ASP A 130 -20.17 14.65 -9.91
CA ASP A 130 -19.72 14.21 -8.58
C ASP A 130 -20.87 13.74 -7.66
N HIS A 131 -22.05 13.46 -8.22
CA HIS A 131 -23.26 13.14 -7.44
C HIS A 131 -23.49 11.64 -7.26
N LYS A 132 -22.73 10.80 -7.95
CA LYS A 132 -22.85 9.36 -7.77
C LYS A 132 -22.37 8.99 -6.36
N TYR A 133 -23.15 8.18 -5.66
CA TYR A 133 -22.89 7.74 -4.28
C TYR A 133 -22.94 8.85 -3.19
N ASP A 134 -23.74 9.91 -3.37
CA ASP A 134 -23.90 11.04 -2.41
C ASP A 134 -24.10 10.65 -0.93
N GLY A 135 -24.68 9.48 -0.65
CA GLY A 135 -24.84 8.97 0.72
C GLY A 135 -23.54 8.48 1.39
N THR A 136 -22.43 8.45 0.66
CA THR A 136 -21.15 7.94 1.16
C THR A 136 -20.38 9.03 1.87
N ARG A 137 -20.07 8.81 3.15
CA ARG A 137 -19.24 9.76 3.92
C ARG A 137 -17.86 9.95 3.29
N ILE A 138 -17.34 11.16 3.38
CA ILE A 138 -15.93 11.47 3.15
C ILE A 138 -15.15 11.07 4.40
N ILE A 139 -14.08 10.29 4.24
CA ILE A 139 -13.30 9.76 5.39
C ILE A 139 -12.37 10.82 5.96
N PHE A 140 -11.67 11.57 5.10
CA PHE A 140 -10.70 12.59 5.50
C PHE A 140 -11.24 13.99 5.29
N LEU A 141 -12.21 14.40 6.11
CA LEU A 141 -12.90 15.69 6.00
C LEU A 141 -11.96 16.91 6.12
N ASP A 142 -10.81 16.74 6.77
CA ASP A 142 -9.83 17.81 6.97
C ASP A 142 -9.00 18.10 5.70
N THR A 143 -8.98 17.17 4.75
CA THR A 143 -8.15 17.27 3.53
C THR A 143 -8.95 17.15 2.24
N GLU A 144 -10.03 16.38 2.23
CA GLU A 144 -10.84 16.09 1.05
C GLU A 144 -12.23 16.73 1.18
N LYS A 145 -12.68 17.38 0.11
CA LYS A 145 -14.01 18.03 0.04
C LYS A 145 -15.06 17.15 -0.61
N SER A 146 -14.63 16.14 -1.35
CA SER A 146 -15.46 15.20 -2.08
C SER A 146 -14.73 13.86 -2.18
N ASN A 147 -15.48 12.79 -2.44
CA ASN A 147 -14.94 11.50 -2.86
C ASN A 147 -14.77 11.41 -4.40
N TRP A 148 -15.03 12.52 -5.10
CA TRP A 148 -14.85 12.66 -6.53
C TRP A 148 -13.84 13.77 -6.83
N THR A 149 -12.88 13.46 -7.69
CA THR A 149 -11.89 14.43 -8.19
C THR A 149 -11.95 14.49 -9.71
N TRP A 150 -12.01 15.70 -10.27
CA TRP A 150 -11.96 15.92 -11.71
C TRP A 150 -10.58 15.59 -12.27
N ASP A 151 -10.50 14.71 -13.26
CA ASP A 151 -9.27 14.44 -13.99
C ASP A 151 -9.27 15.16 -15.36
N PRO A 152 -8.38 16.14 -15.60
CA PRO A 152 -8.39 16.92 -16.83
C PRO A 152 -7.94 16.14 -18.07
N VAL A 153 -7.27 15.00 -17.90
CA VAL A 153 -6.84 14.14 -19.03
C VAL A 153 -8.00 13.25 -19.47
N ALA A 154 -8.77 12.75 -18.52
CA ALA A 154 -9.98 11.98 -18.76
C ALA A 154 -11.16 12.85 -19.21
N GLY A 155 -11.21 14.10 -18.75
CA GLY A 155 -12.40 14.94 -18.88
C GLY A 155 -13.61 14.39 -18.11
N GLN A 156 -13.36 13.72 -16.98
CA GLN A 156 -14.37 13.10 -16.11
C GLN A 156 -13.88 13.11 -14.66
N TYR A 157 -14.82 12.98 -13.71
CA TYR A 157 -14.50 12.70 -12.32
C TYR A 157 -14.09 11.24 -12.14
N PHE A 158 -13.15 10.98 -11.23
CA PHE A 158 -12.87 9.64 -10.72
C PHE A 158 -13.18 9.55 -9.22
N TRP A 159 -13.57 8.37 -8.80
CA TRP A 159 -13.89 8.06 -7.40
C TRP A 159 -12.62 7.75 -6.58
N HIS A 160 -12.60 8.22 -5.34
CA HIS A 160 -11.63 7.84 -4.32
C HIS A 160 -12.29 7.87 -2.94
N ARG A 161 -12.04 6.86 -2.11
CA ARG A 161 -12.57 6.83 -0.72
C ARG A 161 -11.68 7.52 0.29
N PHE A 162 -10.40 7.60 -0.04
CA PHE A 162 -9.35 8.18 0.76
C PHE A 162 -8.88 9.46 0.07
N TYR A 163 -7.58 9.65 -0.15
CA TYR A 163 -7.08 10.85 -0.82
C TYR A 163 -7.36 10.84 -2.33
N SER A 164 -7.44 12.02 -2.92
CA SER A 164 -7.58 12.22 -4.37
C SER A 164 -6.44 11.59 -5.18
N HIS A 165 -5.28 11.32 -4.58
CA HIS A 165 -4.19 10.56 -5.21
C HIS A 165 -4.28 9.04 -5.03
N GLN A 166 -5.41 8.54 -4.51
CA GLN A 166 -5.72 7.13 -4.31
C GLN A 166 -7.01 6.74 -5.06
N PRO A 167 -7.01 6.75 -6.41
CA PRO A 167 -8.18 6.37 -7.19
C PRO A 167 -8.61 4.91 -6.89
N ASP A 168 -9.90 4.74 -6.61
CA ASP A 168 -10.50 3.45 -6.27
C ASP A 168 -10.66 2.57 -7.51
N LEU A 169 -10.32 1.29 -7.38
CA LEU A 169 -10.55 0.27 -8.40
C LEU A 169 -12.05 -0.03 -8.53
N ASN A 170 -12.46 -0.40 -9.74
CA ASN A 170 -13.84 -0.79 -10.04
C ASN A 170 -14.01 -2.31 -9.93
N PHE A 171 -14.55 -2.79 -8.81
CA PHE A 171 -14.79 -4.21 -8.50
C PHE A 171 -16.14 -4.73 -9.00
#